data_AF-A0A522ZQ28-F1
#
_entry.id   AF-A0A522ZQ28-F1
#
_cell.length_a   1.000
_cell.length_b   1.000
_cell.length_c   1.000
_cell.angle_alpha   90.00
_cell.angle_beta   90.00
_cell.angle_gamma   90.00
#
_symmetry.space_group_name_H-M   'P 1'
#
loop_
_entity.id
_entity.type
_entity.pdbx_description
1 polymer ?
#
loop_
_entity_poly.entity_id
_entity_poly.type
_entity_poly.pdbx_seq_one_letter_code
_entity_poly.pdbx_strand_id
1 'polypeptide(L)'
;FARAGQLFDKATALPVRHDSPETIYAQIAARVGALAVGGATATDPRLVFTFPVELPANTSPDEIEQWLSASGFTRVQAEREVATPTGPRKILDVVADRFRIGSTEKARAIEAIEVALKRGSGRLNVYVMGSDSNFTGNIAAEKAISPKLGSDPMSPGSDEMWRFSTGLHCPESDLRYTDPIPSMFSFNSAVGACETCRGFGRVIGVDYGLVIPNDKLTLRAGAIKPMQTPAWKECQDDLMRHAEAAGIPRDTPYARLTPEHKHWVINGSPNWNGKWNQHWFGVKRFFEYLETKAYKMHIRVLLSKYRSYTRCDTCGGARLKLESLLWRIGSKADADAVLEPSKRFMPQGVAWSRAQLEALPGLCLHDLMLLPIDRLRRFFDLQTPSPGGEGPHPNLPPREEGAHTGDAQALKLLHEEITTRLKYLCDVGIGYLTLDRQSRTLSGGEVQRINLTTALGTSLVNTLFVLDEPSIGLHPRDMHRITEAMLRLRDAGNTLVVVEHDPAVMLAADRMIDMGPGPGERGGRIVFDGTTEELRQADTLTGAYLGGRKQIGMGFKRLVSDNTPRLILEGAREHNLQDVTVEFPLQRLVCVTGVSGSGKS
;
A
#
# COMPACT_ATOMS: atom_id res chain seq x y z
N PHE A 1 1.87 5.76 -11.33
CA PHE A 1 2.26 6.63 -10.21
C PHE A 1 3.26 7.68 -10.63
N ALA A 2 4.46 7.32 -11.10
CA ALA A 2 5.47 8.32 -11.46
C ALA A 2 5.01 9.41 -12.45
N ARG A 3 4.11 9.09 -13.39
CA ARG A 3 3.61 10.01 -14.42
C ARG A 3 2.25 10.67 -14.13
N ALA A 4 1.44 10.08 -13.24
CA ALA A 4 0.02 10.46 -13.06
C ALA A 4 -0.38 10.59 -11.59
N GLY A 5 0.55 10.35 -10.66
CA GLY A 5 0.28 10.45 -9.23
C GLY A 5 0.20 11.91 -8.80
N GLN A 6 -0.74 12.20 -7.91
CA GLN A 6 -0.84 13.46 -7.18
C GLN A 6 -0.18 13.28 -5.81
N LEU A 7 0.72 14.18 -5.43
CA LEU A 7 1.42 14.16 -4.16
C LEU A 7 0.63 14.91 -3.09
N PHE A 8 0.62 14.39 -1.87
CA PHE A 8 0.01 15.02 -0.71
C PHE A 8 1.01 15.18 0.42
N ASP A 9 0.99 16.33 1.08
CA ASP A 9 1.92 16.66 2.15
C ASP A 9 1.69 15.77 3.38
N LYS A 10 2.77 15.21 3.94
CA LYS A 10 2.70 14.27 5.09
C LYS A 10 2.20 14.90 6.39
N ALA A 11 2.21 16.24 6.53
CA ALA A 11 1.74 16.92 7.73
C ALA A 11 0.30 17.42 7.59
N THR A 12 0.01 18.12 6.49
CA THR A 12 -1.24 18.87 6.29
C THR A 12 -2.29 18.13 5.45
N ALA A 13 -1.87 17.09 4.72
CA ALA A 13 -2.67 16.41 3.70
C ALA A 13 -3.09 17.31 2.52
N LEU A 14 -2.49 18.50 2.37
CA LEU A 14 -2.74 19.37 1.23
C LEU A 14 -2.02 18.85 -0.02
N PRO A 15 -2.58 19.08 -1.22
CA PRO A 15 -1.91 18.70 -2.46
C PRO A 15 -0.60 19.47 -2.62
N VAL A 16 0.45 18.76 -3.01
CA VAL A 16 1.76 19.33 -3.34
C VAL A 16 1.96 19.19 -4.84
N ARG A 17 2.22 20.31 -5.51
CA ARG A 17 2.43 20.35 -6.95
C ARG A 17 3.52 21.35 -7.29
N HIS A 18 4.04 21.24 -8.51
CA HIS A 18 4.82 22.31 -9.11
C HIS A 18 3.88 23.49 -9.39
N ASP A 19 4.01 24.57 -8.62
CA ASP A 19 3.31 25.81 -8.91
C ASP A 19 4.19 26.67 -9.85
N SER A 20 3.71 26.91 -11.07
CA SER A 20 4.26 27.91 -12.00
C SER A 20 3.71 29.32 -11.68
N PRO A 21 4.38 30.41 -12.12
CA PRO A 21 3.86 31.77 -11.96
C PRO A 21 2.40 31.95 -12.41
N GLU A 22 2.02 31.30 -13.52
CA GLU A 22 0.67 31.32 -14.07
C GLU A 22 -0.34 30.59 -13.17
N THR A 23 0.03 29.43 -12.63
CA THR A 23 -0.84 28.67 -11.72
C THR A 23 -1.00 29.39 -10.38
N ILE A 24 0.04 30.06 -9.88
CA ILE A 24 -0.02 30.88 -8.68
C ILE A 24 -0.96 32.06 -8.91
N TYR A 25 -0.80 32.78 -10.02
CA TYR A 25 -1.71 33.86 -10.40
C TYR A 25 -3.17 33.39 -10.45
N ALA A 26 -3.44 32.27 -11.12
CA ALA A 26 -4.79 31.71 -11.22
C ALA A 26 -5.37 31.32 -9.84
N GLN A 27 -4.56 30.75 -8.96
CA GLN A 27 -4.97 30.43 -7.58
C GLN A 27 -5.28 31.68 -6.77
N ILE A 28 -4.45 32.71 -6.85
CA ILE A 28 -4.65 33.99 -6.16
C ILE A 28 -5.95 34.63 -6.66
N ALA A 29 -6.16 34.68 -7.98
CA ALA A 29 -7.39 35.21 -8.57
C ALA A 29 -8.63 34.42 -8.12
N ALA A 30 -8.55 33.09 -8.07
CA ALA A 30 -9.65 32.24 -7.60
C ALA A 30 -9.96 32.45 -6.11
N ARG A 31 -8.93 32.59 -5.26
CA ARG A 31 -9.10 32.87 -3.81
C ARG A 31 -9.72 34.25 -3.58
N VAL A 32 -9.27 35.28 -4.29
CA VAL A 32 -9.88 36.62 -4.23
C VAL A 32 -11.33 36.58 -4.74
N GLY A 33 -11.60 35.84 -5.80
CA GLY A 33 -12.97 35.61 -6.29
C GLY A 33 -13.87 34.92 -5.26
N ALA A 34 -13.35 33.92 -4.53
CA ALA A 34 -14.10 33.22 -3.49
C ALA A 34 -14.41 34.12 -2.28
N LEU A 35 -13.47 34.98 -1.88
CA LEU A 35 -13.68 36.00 -0.84
C LEU A 35 -14.80 36.98 -1.20
N ALA A 36 -15.00 37.28 -2.49
CA ALA A 36 -16.06 38.17 -2.96
C ALA A 36 -17.49 37.58 -2.89
N VAL A 37 -17.63 36.24 -2.84
CA VAL A 37 -18.94 35.55 -2.82
C VAL A 37 -19.47 35.35 -1.39
N GLY A 38 -18.58 35.36 -0.39
CA GLY A 38 -18.89 35.20 1.04
C GLY A 38 -19.39 36.47 1.73
N GLY A 39 -20.50 37.07 1.25
CA GLY A 39 -21.39 37.90 2.07
C GLY A 39 -20.79 39.04 2.90
N ALA A 40 -20.11 40.03 2.29
CA ALA A 40 -20.11 41.45 2.69
C ALA A 40 -19.20 42.26 1.76
N THR A 41 -19.78 43.04 0.82
CA THR A 41 -19.08 43.93 -0.16
C THR A 41 -17.97 43.27 -1.00
N ALA A 42 -18.00 43.45 -2.32
CA ALA A 42 -16.90 43.03 -3.19
C ALA A 42 -15.60 43.81 -2.86
N THR A 43 -14.88 43.40 -1.82
CA THR A 43 -13.60 43.96 -1.43
C THR A 43 -12.53 43.24 -2.23
N ASP A 44 -12.02 43.89 -3.28
CA ASP A 44 -10.75 43.52 -3.92
C ASP A 44 -9.62 43.88 -2.93
N PRO A 45 -9.12 42.91 -2.14
CA PRO A 45 -8.23 43.21 -1.03
C PRO A 45 -6.87 43.60 -1.59
N ARG A 46 -6.13 44.43 -0.86
CA ARG A 46 -4.77 44.77 -1.25
C ARG A 46 -3.88 43.58 -0.92
N LEU A 47 -3.23 43.02 -1.94
CA LEU A 47 -2.29 41.92 -1.77
C LEU A 47 -0.86 42.47 -1.72
N VAL A 48 -0.08 41.99 -0.75
CA VAL A 48 1.36 42.29 -0.66
C VAL A 48 2.13 41.02 -0.97
N PHE A 49 2.85 41.02 -2.09
CA PHE A 49 3.68 39.92 -2.53
C PHE A 49 5.05 40.06 -1.88
N THR A 50 5.47 39.04 -1.15
CA THR A 50 6.69 39.06 -0.36
C THR A 50 7.50 37.79 -0.58
N PHE A 51 8.81 37.88 -0.40
CA PHE A 51 9.69 36.71 -0.45
C PHE A 51 10.52 36.60 0.83
N PRO A 52 10.70 35.39 1.39
CA PRO A 52 11.45 35.20 2.62
C PRO A 52 12.95 35.28 2.35
N VAL A 53 13.66 36.01 3.22
CA VAL A 53 15.12 36.14 3.24
C VAL A 53 15.63 35.72 4.61
N GLU A 54 16.57 34.78 4.65
CA GLU A 54 17.20 34.34 5.89
C GLU A 54 18.48 35.14 6.16
N LEU A 55 18.53 35.78 7.33
CA LEU A 55 19.71 36.49 7.84
C LEU A 55 20.13 35.90 9.21
N PRO A 56 21.42 36.00 9.58
CA PRO A 56 21.86 35.67 10.94
C PRO A 56 21.08 36.44 12.02
N ALA A 57 20.77 35.81 13.15
CA ALA A 57 19.97 36.48 14.20
C ALA A 57 20.65 37.71 14.83
N ASN A 58 21.97 37.83 14.70
CA ASN A 58 22.75 38.96 15.21
C ASN A 58 22.81 40.16 14.23
N THR A 59 22.17 40.09 13.06
CA THR A 59 22.15 41.21 12.11
C THR A 59 21.39 42.40 12.70
N SER A 60 22.05 43.55 12.73
CA SER A 60 21.52 44.82 13.25
C SER A 60 20.52 45.46 12.27
N PRO A 61 19.61 46.34 12.74
CA PRO A 61 18.67 47.05 11.87
C PRO A 61 19.34 47.85 10.75
N ASP A 62 20.48 48.48 11.03
CA ASP A 62 21.25 49.28 10.06
C ASP A 62 21.83 48.39 8.94
N GLU A 63 22.30 47.19 9.28
CA GLU A 63 22.77 46.20 8.30
C GLU A 63 21.63 45.66 7.44
N ILE A 64 20.42 45.52 7.98
CA ILE A 64 19.22 45.12 7.23
C ILE A 64 18.84 46.21 6.22
N GLU A 65 18.81 47.48 6.64
CA GLU A 65 18.49 48.60 5.77
C GLU A 65 19.52 48.77 4.65
N GLN A 66 20.81 48.63 4.97
CA GLN A 66 21.88 48.64 3.98
C GLN A 66 21.75 47.48 2.99
N TRP A 67 21.41 46.28 3.47
CA TRP A 67 21.19 45.11 2.62
C TRP A 67 19.98 45.26 1.70
N LEU A 68 18.87 45.80 2.21
CA LEU A 68 17.65 46.09 1.45
C LEU A 68 17.97 47.10 0.33
N SER A 69 18.63 48.21 0.67
CA SER A 69 19.02 49.24 -0.28
C SER A 69 19.97 48.69 -1.36
N ALA A 70 20.95 47.87 -0.98
CA ALA A 70 21.87 47.23 -1.93
C ALA A 70 21.16 46.23 -2.84
N SER A 71 20.09 45.59 -2.35
CA SER A 71 19.29 44.61 -3.09
C SER A 71 18.17 45.23 -3.93
N GLY A 72 17.97 46.55 -3.85
CA GLY A 72 16.95 47.29 -4.60
C GLY A 72 15.54 47.25 -3.99
N PHE A 73 15.42 46.86 -2.72
CA PHE A 73 14.15 46.81 -1.99
C PHE A 73 14.15 47.84 -0.86
N THR A 74 12.96 48.30 -0.46
CA THR A 74 12.82 49.37 0.55
C THR A 74 11.97 48.98 1.74
N ARG A 75 11.30 47.82 1.70
CA ARG A 75 10.27 47.46 2.68
C ARG A 75 10.32 45.99 3.06
N VAL A 76 10.13 45.76 4.35
CA VAL A 76 9.89 44.44 4.97
C VAL A 76 8.47 44.44 5.50
N GLN A 77 7.72 43.38 5.20
CA GLN A 77 6.34 43.20 5.64
C GLN A 77 6.29 42.57 7.04
N ALA A 78 7.15 41.58 7.31
CA ALA A 78 7.20 40.87 8.58
C ALA A 78 8.61 40.35 8.88
N GLU A 79 8.95 40.24 10.17
CA GLU A 79 10.18 39.63 10.69
C GLU A 79 9.81 38.50 11.66
N ARG A 80 10.44 37.34 11.51
CA ARG A 80 10.28 36.20 12.44
C ARG A 80 11.62 35.54 12.75
N GLU A 81 11.82 35.11 13.98
CA GLU A 81 12.99 34.32 14.36
C GLU A 81 12.68 32.82 14.30
N VAL A 82 13.54 32.06 13.64
CA VAL A 82 13.41 30.60 13.50
C VAL A 82 14.68 29.92 14.01
N ALA A 83 14.50 28.93 14.88
CA ALA A 83 15.58 28.10 15.36
C ALA A 83 16.01 27.11 14.26
N THR A 84 17.24 27.23 13.76
CA THR A 84 17.79 26.28 12.78
C THR A 84 18.88 25.41 13.43
N PRO A 85 19.22 24.24 12.86
CA PRO A 85 20.31 23.38 13.35
C PRO A 85 21.69 24.07 13.39
N THR A 86 21.84 25.19 12.68
CA THR A 86 23.08 25.98 12.60
C THR A 86 23.07 27.25 13.46
N GLY A 87 22.03 27.45 14.29
CA GLY A 87 21.83 28.64 15.14
C GLY A 87 20.48 29.34 14.88
N PRO A 88 20.09 30.32 15.72
CA PRO A 88 18.91 31.14 15.46
C PRO A 88 19.14 32.00 14.20
N ARG A 89 18.14 32.05 13.32
CA ARG A 89 18.10 32.91 12.12
C ARG A 89 16.88 33.82 12.15
N LYS A 90 17.03 35.04 11.61
CA LYS A 90 15.93 35.95 11.32
C LYS A 90 15.45 35.73 9.89
N ILE A 91 14.15 35.57 9.71
CA ILE A 91 13.51 35.49 8.40
C ILE A 91 12.73 36.79 8.19
N LEU A 92 13.12 37.53 7.15
CA LEU A 92 12.46 38.76 6.72
C LEU A 92 11.60 38.47 5.49
N ASP A 93 10.33 38.84 5.53
CA ASP A 93 9.48 38.82 4.34
C ASP A 93 9.58 40.17 3.63
N VAL A 94 10.41 40.22 2.59
CA VAL A 94 10.71 41.44 1.84
C VAL A 94 9.65 41.66 0.77
N VAL A 95 9.14 42.89 0.64
CA VAL A 95 8.07 43.23 -0.31
C VAL A 95 8.61 43.30 -1.74
N ALA A 96 8.10 42.44 -2.62
CA ALA A 96 8.37 42.48 -4.06
C ALA A 96 7.48 43.49 -4.79
N ASP A 97 6.15 43.38 -4.63
CA ASP A 97 5.18 44.33 -5.15
C ASP A 97 3.89 44.31 -4.31
N ARG A 98 3.03 45.31 -4.47
CA ARG A 98 1.75 45.42 -3.78
C ARG A 98 0.68 45.99 -4.70
N PHE A 99 -0.37 45.24 -4.92
CA PHE A 99 -1.44 45.64 -5.82
C PHE A 99 -2.74 44.91 -5.52
N ARG A 100 -3.83 45.36 -6.16
CA ARG A 100 -5.13 44.69 -6.11
C ARG A 100 -5.29 43.85 -7.37
N ILE A 101 -5.69 42.59 -7.22
CA ILE A 101 -5.68 41.64 -8.35
C ILE A 101 -6.68 42.08 -9.44
N GLY A 102 -7.80 42.70 -9.05
CA GLY A 102 -8.85 43.13 -9.98
C GLY A 102 -8.48 44.36 -10.83
N SER A 103 -7.54 45.19 -10.37
CA SER A 103 -7.12 46.42 -11.06
C SER A 103 -5.74 46.33 -11.72
N THR A 104 -5.08 45.17 -11.69
CA THR A 104 -3.69 45.00 -12.15
C THR A 104 -3.63 44.22 -13.45
N GLU A 105 -2.79 44.64 -14.39
CA GLU A 105 -2.54 43.88 -15.60
C GLU A 105 -1.88 42.53 -15.27
N LYS A 106 -2.35 41.45 -15.90
CA LYS A 106 -1.83 40.10 -15.69
C LYS A 106 -0.31 40.01 -15.84
N ALA A 107 0.27 40.74 -16.80
CA ALA A 107 1.71 40.76 -17.04
C ALA A 107 2.51 41.24 -15.81
N ARG A 108 2.08 42.35 -15.18
CA ARG A 108 2.71 42.87 -13.97
C ARG A 108 2.58 41.91 -12.78
N ALA A 109 1.42 41.26 -12.64
CA ALA A 109 1.21 40.31 -11.57
C ALA A 109 2.11 39.06 -11.71
N ILE A 110 2.28 38.56 -12.94
CA ILE A 110 3.20 37.46 -13.24
C ILE A 110 4.64 37.88 -12.97
N GLU A 111 5.07 39.07 -13.42
CA GLU A 111 6.42 39.59 -13.16
C GLU A 111 6.72 39.69 -11.66
N ALA A 112 5.78 40.19 -10.86
CA ALA A 112 5.93 40.26 -9.41
C ALA A 112 6.08 38.87 -8.76
N ILE A 113 5.32 37.88 -9.25
CA ILE A 113 5.42 36.48 -8.79
C ILE A 113 6.79 35.90 -9.18
N GLU A 114 7.24 36.08 -10.41
CA GLU A 114 8.55 35.61 -10.87
C GLU A 114 9.70 36.21 -10.07
N VAL A 115 9.66 37.52 -9.83
CA VAL A 115 10.66 38.22 -9.02
C VAL A 115 10.68 37.68 -7.59
N ALA A 116 9.52 37.53 -6.97
CA ALA A 116 9.42 36.99 -5.61
C ALA A 116 9.94 35.56 -5.52
N LEU A 117 9.56 34.67 -6.45
CA LEU A 117 10.06 33.29 -6.49
C LEU A 117 11.57 33.25 -6.74
N LYS A 118 12.09 34.05 -7.67
CA LYS A 118 13.53 34.07 -7.99
C LYS A 118 14.38 34.55 -6.82
N ARG A 119 13.91 35.57 -6.08
CA ARG A 119 14.62 36.14 -4.93
C ARG A 119 14.40 35.34 -3.65
N GLY A 120 13.24 34.73 -3.46
CA GLY A 120 12.87 33.90 -2.32
C GLY A 120 13.33 32.44 -2.38
N SER A 121 14.30 32.11 -3.25
CA SER A 121 14.75 30.72 -3.49
C SER A 121 13.60 29.76 -3.81
N GLY A 122 12.61 30.24 -4.58
CA GLY A 122 11.42 29.52 -4.97
C GLY A 122 10.22 29.71 -4.05
N ARG A 123 10.28 30.58 -3.02
CA ARG A 123 9.16 30.82 -2.08
C ARG A 123 8.51 32.19 -2.29
N LEU A 124 7.19 32.25 -2.17
CA LEU A 124 6.37 33.47 -2.22
C LEU A 124 5.35 33.43 -1.08
N ASN A 125 5.27 34.51 -0.31
CA ASN A 125 4.22 34.73 0.68
C ASN A 125 3.36 35.93 0.23
N VAL A 126 2.05 35.78 0.24
CA VAL A 126 1.09 36.83 -0.12
C VAL A 126 0.28 37.17 1.11
N TYR A 127 0.41 38.40 1.58
CA TYR A 127 -0.38 38.92 2.70
C TYR A 127 -1.65 39.59 2.17
N VAL A 128 -2.81 39.19 2.68
CA VAL A 128 -4.11 39.76 2.36
C VAL A 128 -4.43 40.85 3.39
N MET A 129 -4.44 42.11 2.94
CA MET A 129 -4.81 43.23 3.81
C MET A 129 -6.30 43.55 3.73
N GLY A 130 -6.94 43.66 4.89
CA GLY A 130 -8.29 44.20 5.02
C GLY A 130 -8.39 45.67 4.59
N SER A 131 -9.58 46.13 4.24
CA SER A 131 -9.81 47.46 3.63
C SER A 131 -9.45 48.67 4.49
N ASP A 132 -9.12 48.51 5.78
CA ASP A 132 -8.89 49.61 6.74
C ASP A 132 -7.56 49.54 7.52
N SER A 133 -6.49 48.96 6.95
CA SER A 133 -5.14 49.05 7.54
C SER A 133 -4.20 49.97 6.73
N ASN A 134 -4.38 51.29 6.89
CA ASN A 134 -3.35 52.26 6.54
C ASN A 134 -2.24 52.24 7.60
N PHE A 135 -1.17 51.47 7.38
CA PHE A 135 0.03 51.57 8.23
C PHE A 135 0.93 52.70 7.74
N THR A 136 1.05 53.75 8.55
CA THR A 136 2.05 54.81 8.45
C THR A 136 3.44 54.23 8.70
N GLY A 137 4.40 54.54 7.82
CA GLY A 137 5.76 54.05 7.93
C GLY A 137 6.42 54.45 9.26
N ASN A 138 6.88 53.44 9.99
CA ASN A 138 8.20 53.35 10.60
C ASN A 138 8.28 52.01 11.34
N ILE A 139 9.50 51.52 11.46
CA ILE A 139 9.87 50.28 12.16
C ILE A 139 9.24 50.29 13.55
N ALA A 140 8.11 49.60 13.71
CA ALA A 140 7.55 49.26 15.01
C ALA A 140 7.69 47.75 15.16
N ALA A 141 8.58 47.35 16.06
CA ALA A 141 8.76 45.98 16.48
C ALA A 141 7.49 45.49 17.18
N GLU A 142 6.50 45.02 16.42
CA GLU A 142 5.48 44.15 16.96
C GLU A 142 6.03 42.73 17.03
N LYS A 143 6.29 42.27 18.26
CA LYS A 143 6.52 40.86 18.57
C LYS A 143 5.28 40.07 18.15
N ALA A 144 5.28 39.58 16.91
CA ALA A 144 4.29 38.62 16.46
C ALA A 144 4.51 37.28 17.19
N ILE A 145 3.50 36.96 17.98
CA ILE A 145 3.31 35.71 18.72
C ILE A 145 3.49 34.53 17.76
N SER A 146 4.25 33.52 18.20
CA SER A 146 4.37 32.23 17.52
C SER A 146 2.99 31.71 17.11
N PRO A 147 2.76 31.27 15.86
CA PRO A 147 1.50 30.63 15.53
C PRO A 147 1.45 29.33 16.31
N LYS A 148 0.61 29.30 17.36
CA LYS A 148 0.20 28.05 17.97
C LYS A 148 -0.51 27.25 16.88
N LEU A 149 0.04 26.08 16.57
CA LEU A 149 -0.63 25.06 15.79
C LEU A 149 -1.94 24.70 16.53
N GLY A 150 -3.07 25.24 16.07
CA GLY A 150 -4.41 24.91 16.59
C GLY A 150 -5.18 26.00 17.34
N SER A 151 -5.34 27.20 16.78
CA SER A 151 -6.40 28.13 17.21
C SER A 151 -7.45 28.33 16.12
N ASP A 152 -8.72 28.35 16.56
CA ASP A 152 -9.92 28.51 15.74
C ASP A 152 -9.84 29.65 14.71
N PRO A 153 -10.44 29.49 13.51
CA PRO A 153 -10.39 30.47 12.42
C PRO A 153 -11.29 31.71 12.61
N MET A 154 -11.69 32.04 13.85
CA MET A 154 -12.60 33.15 14.16
C MET A 154 -12.03 34.09 15.23
N SER A 155 -10.81 34.62 15.01
CA SER A 155 -10.34 35.84 15.67
C SER A 155 -10.19 36.96 14.62
N PRO A 156 -11.00 38.03 14.68
CA PRO A 156 -10.94 39.12 13.72
C PRO A 156 -9.73 40.01 14.04
N GLY A 157 -8.64 39.86 13.29
CA GLY A 157 -7.45 40.72 13.42
C GLY A 157 -6.13 40.15 12.92
N SER A 158 -6.05 38.88 12.48
CA SER A 158 -4.84 38.35 11.84
C SER A 158 -4.92 38.50 10.33
N ASP A 159 -3.99 39.24 9.73
CA ASP A 159 -3.80 39.28 8.27
C ASP A 159 -3.70 37.84 7.71
N GLU A 160 -4.56 37.49 6.76
CA GLU A 160 -4.56 36.16 6.14
C GLU A 160 -3.34 36.06 5.22
N MET A 161 -2.49 35.05 5.44
CA MET A 161 -1.27 34.83 4.65
C MET A 161 -1.41 33.59 3.77
N TRP A 162 -1.19 33.76 2.46
CA TRP A 162 -1.14 32.67 1.50
C TRP A 162 0.30 32.38 1.09
N ARG A 163 0.72 31.13 1.20
CA ARG A 163 2.09 30.72 0.87
C ARG A 163 2.11 29.90 -0.42
N PHE A 164 3.13 30.12 -1.24
CA PHE A 164 3.35 29.46 -2.54
C PHE A 164 4.84 29.10 -2.69
N SER A 165 5.12 28.07 -3.48
CA SER A 165 6.49 27.61 -3.71
C SER A 165 6.67 26.97 -5.08
N THR A 166 7.84 27.14 -5.70
CA THR A 166 8.26 26.33 -6.84
C THR A 166 8.81 24.98 -6.40
N GLY A 167 8.63 23.96 -7.25
CA GLY A 167 9.01 22.59 -6.90
C GLY A 167 7.91 21.86 -6.12
N LEU A 168 8.15 20.58 -5.82
CA LEU A 168 7.27 19.82 -4.93
C LEU A 168 7.55 20.22 -3.47
N HIS A 169 6.99 21.35 -3.06
CA HIS A 169 7.09 21.87 -1.71
C HIS A 169 5.70 22.19 -1.16
N CYS A 170 5.48 21.91 0.12
CA CYS A 170 4.25 22.30 0.80
C CYS A 170 4.50 23.61 1.55
N PRO A 171 3.85 24.71 1.14
CA PRO A 171 4.08 26.02 1.74
C PRO A 171 3.66 26.11 3.23
N GLU A 172 2.69 25.29 3.64
CA GLU A 172 2.17 25.29 5.01
C GLU A 172 3.04 24.50 6.00
N SER A 173 3.62 23.38 5.57
CA SER A 173 4.47 22.54 6.42
C SER A 173 5.96 22.85 6.29
N ASP A 174 6.32 23.67 5.31
CA ASP A 174 7.68 23.94 4.85
C ASP A 174 8.49 22.68 4.46
N LEU A 175 7.80 21.61 4.04
CA LEU A 175 8.42 20.36 3.63
C LEU A 175 8.64 20.30 2.13
N ARG A 176 9.84 19.88 1.72
CA ARG A 176 10.20 19.63 0.31
C ARG A 176 10.20 18.14 0.00
N TYR A 177 9.78 17.81 -1.21
CA TYR A 177 9.68 16.47 -1.75
C TYR A 177 10.47 16.35 -3.05
N THR A 178 10.81 15.11 -3.39
CA THR A 178 11.58 14.75 -4.58
C THR A 178 10.65 14.41 -5.74
N ASP A 179 11.11 14.68 -6.97
CA ASP A 179 10.36 14.31 -8.17
C ASP A 179 10.17 12.79 -8.26
N PRO A 180 8.99 12.34 -8.71
CA PRO A 180 8.64 10.94 -8.67
C PRO A 180 9.36 10.16 -9.79
N ILE A 181 10.16 9.17 -9.39
CA ILE A 181 10.78 8.22 -10.32
C ILE A 181 10.15 6.82 -10.18
N PRO A 182 10.09 6.00 -11.23
CA PRO A 182 9.46 4.67 -11.16
C PRO A 182 10.01 3.77 -10.04
N SER A 183 11.32 3.83 -9.77
CA SER A 183 11.97 3.05 -8.70
C SER A 183 11.49 3.42 -7.29
N MET A 184 10.98 4.63 -7.09
CA MET A 184 10.36 5.08 -5.83
C MET A 184 9.12 4.24 -5.49
N PHE A 185 8.42 3.72 -6.49
CA PHE A 185 7.21 2.91 -6.32
C PHE A 185 7.49 1.40 -6.35
N SER A 186 8.76 0.99 -6.30
CA SER A 186 9.16 -0.41 -6.29
C SER A 186 9.72 -0.81 -4.93
N PHE A 187 9.06 -1.77 -4.27
CA PHE A 187 9.57 -2.37 -3.04
C PHE A 187 10.80 -3.27 -3.26
N ASN A 188 11.17 -3.53 -4.52
CA ASN A 188 12.40 -4.26 -4.87
C ASN A 188 13.60 -3.33 -5.11
N SER A 189 13.39 -2.01 -5.10
CA SER A 189 14.46 -1.02 -5.24
C SER A 189 14.79 -0.41 -3.88
N ALA A 190 16.07 -0.20 -3.57
CA ALA A 190 16.48 0.48 -2.34
C ALA A 190 15.94 1.92 -2.23
N VAL A 191 15.60 2.55 -3.36
CA VAL A 191 14.98 3.89 -3.40
C VAL A 191 13.57 3.86 -2.81
N GLY A 192 12.74 2.92 -3.25
CA GLY A 192 11.32 2.82 -2.84
C GLY A 192 11.06 1.91 -1.65
N ALA A 193 11.92 0.93 -1.38
CA ALA A 193 11.72 -0.07 -0.35
C ALA A 193 11.84 0.50 1.06
N CYS A 194 10.93 0.08 1.95
CA CYS A 194 11.03 0.36 3.38
C CYS A 194 12.37 -0.16 3.93
N GLU A 195 13.08 0.68 4.67
CA GLU A 195 14.44 0.38 5.16
C GLU A 195 14.45 -0.72 6.23
N THR A 196 13.44 -0.73 7.10
CA THR A 196 13.33 -1.71 8.20
C THR A 196 13.07 -3.12 7.69
N CYS A 197 12.07 -3.30 6.82
CA CYS A 197 11.72 -4.62 6.30
C CYS A 197 12.35 -4.89 4.92
N ARG A 198 13.16 -3.99 4.38
CA ARG A 198 13.82 -4.11 3.06
C ARG A 198 12.88 -4.55 1.94
N GLY A 199 11.65 -4.02 1.94
CA GLY A 199 10.64 -4.36 0.93
C GLY A 199 9.88 -5.68 1.16
N PHE A 200 10.08 -6.39 2.26
CA PHE A 200 9.32 -7.62 2.57
C PHE A 200 7.93 -7.33 3.16
N GLY A 201 7.71 -6.14 3.74
CA GLY A 201 6.46 -5.76 4.42
C GLY A 201 6.23 -6.45 5.77
N ARG A 202 7.09 -7.41 6.10
CA ARG A 202 7.07 -8.13 7.35
C ARG A 202 8.44 -8.08 7.97
N VAL A 203 8.47 -7.98 9.29
CA VAL A 203 9.70 -8.17 10.06
C VAL A 203 9.63 -9.54 10.68
N ILE A 204 10.81 -10.13 10.85
CA ILE A 204 10.93 -11.40 11.56
C ILE A 204 10.86 -11.03 13.05
N GLY A 205 9.68 -11.22 13.65
CA GLY A 205 9.44 -10.98 15.06
C GLY A 205 9.37 -12.28 15.85
N VAL A 206 9.39 -12.18 17.18
CA VAL A 206 9.13 -13.32 18.07
C VAL A 206 7.63 -13.51 18.19
N ASP A 207 7.16 -14.72 17.91
CA ASP A 207 5.78 -15.12 18.12
C ASP A 207 5.57 -15.61 19.55
N TYR A 208 4.94 -14.79 20.39
CA TYR A 208 4.71 -15.17 21.78
C TYR A 208 3.71 -16.32 21.94
N GLY A 209 2.85 -16.59 20.95
CA GLY A 209 2.00 -17.78 20.92
C GLY A 209 2.81 -19.06 20.71
N LEU A 210 3.88 -19.02 19.91
CA LEU A 210 4.80 -20.15 19.78
C LEU A 210 5.71 -20.31 21.01
N VAL A 211 6.05 -19.20 21.67
CA VAL A 211 6.87 -19.19 22.91
C VAL A 211 6.07 -19.71 24.10
N ILE A 212 4.79 -19.36 24.19
CA ILE A 212 3.85 -19.77 25.26
C ILE A 212 2.63 -20.46 24.60
N PRO A 213 2.80 -21.70 24.10
CA PRO A 213 1.75 -22.37 23.31
C PRO A 213 0.58 -22.86 24.15
N ASN A 214 0.76 -23.04 25.46
CA ASN A 214 -0.30 -23.46 26.37
C ASN A 214 -0.38 -22.48 27.54
N ASP A 215 -1.29 -21.53 27.44
CA ASP A 215 -1.54 -20.51 28.44
C ASP A 215 -2.22 -21.03 29.72
N LYS A 216 -2.66 -22.30 29.71
CA LYS A 216 -3.20 -22.99 30.90
C LYS A 216 -2.08 -23.45 31.85
N LEU A 217 -0.83 -23.49 31.39
CA LEU A 217 0.31 -23.81 32.24
C LEU A 217 0.69 -22.62 33.12
N THR A 218 1.23 -22.92 34.31
CA THR A 218 1.78 -21.92 35.22
C THR A 218 3.23 -21.60 34.84
N LEU A 219 3.79 -20.49 35.35
CA LEU A 219 5.20 -20.18 35.13
C LEU A 219 6.11 -21.28 35.69
N ARG A 220 5.76 -21.86 36.84
CA ARG A 220 6.49 -22.97 37.46
C ARG A 220 6.41 -24.26 36.63
N ALA A 221 5.26 -24.55 36.02
CA ALA A 221 5.07 -25.71 35.15
C ALA A 221 5.71 -25.55 33.76
N GLY A 222 6.46 -24.47 33.53
CA GLY A 222 7.22 -24.27 32.30
C GLY A 222 6.40 -23.71 31.14
N ALA A 223 5.53 -22.73 31.40
CA ALA A 223 4.75 -22.07 30.35
C ALA A 223 5.60 -21.50 29.20
N ILE A 224 6.85 -21.08 29.45
CA ILE A 224 7.77 -20.53 28.44
C ILE A 224 8.61 -21.67 27.85
N LYS A 225 8.20 -22.14 26.68
CA LYS A 225 8.76 -23.33 26.00
C LYS A 225 10.26 -23.23 25.68
N PRO A 226 10.82 -22.11 25.19
CA PRO A 226 12.25 -22.01 24.88
C PRO A 226 13.18 -22.26 26.09
N MET A 227 12.72 -21.92 27.30
CA MET A 227 13.49 -22.05 28.55
C MET A 227 13.41 -23.45 29.17
N GLN A 228 12.60 -24.35 28.61
CA GLN A 228 12.47 -25.74 29.11
C GLN A 228 13.52 -26.70 28.56
N THR A 229 14.41 -26.23 27.68
CA THR A 229 15.48 -27.08 27.14
C THR A 229 16.68 -27.11 28.10
N PRO A 230 17.46 -28.21 28.14
CA PRO A 230 18.61 -28.34 29.06
C PRO A 230 19.63 -27.20 28.96
N ALA A 231 19.80 -26.62 27.76
CA ALA A 231 20.72 -25.52 27.51
C ALA A 231 20.28 -24.18 28.13
N TRP A 232 19.01 -24.02 28.49
CA TRP A 232 18.44 -22.75 28.98
C TRP A 232 17.73 -22.89 30.33
N LYS A 233 18.00 -23.99 31.05
CA LYS A 233 17.39 -24.26 32.36
C LYS A 233 17.69 -23.15 33.37
N GLU A 234 18.90 -22.59 33.33
CA GLU A 234 19.29 -21.46 34.18
C GLU A 234 18.35 -20.25 34.01
N CYS A 235 17.86 -19.98 32.78
CA CYS A 235 16.90 -18.90 32.53
C CYS A 235 15.54 -19.15 33.20
N GLN A 236 15.10 -20.41 33.29
CA GLN A 236 13.90 -20.79 34.02
C GLN A 236 14.09 -20.59 35.53
N ASP A 237 15.26 -20.95 36.06
CA ASP A 237 15.59 -20.76 37.48
C ASP A 237 15.66 -19.26 37.85
N ASP A 238 16.24 -18.44 36.99
CA ASP A 238 16.27 -16.98 37.14
C ASP A 238 14.88 -16.35 37.10
N LEU A 239 14.02 -16.81 36.17
CA LEU A 239 12.62 -16.39 36.13
C LEU A 239 11.91 -16.68 37.46
N MET A 240 12.10 -17.88 38.02
CA MET A 240 11.47 -18.25 39.31
C MET A 240 11.98 -17.40 40.46
N ARG A 241 13.29 -17.13 40.52
CA ARG A 241 13.92 -16.33 41.58
C ARG A 241 13.44 -14.88 41.56
N HIS A 242 13.45 -14.26 40.39
CA HIS A 242 13.05 -12.87 40.26
C HIS A 242 11.53 -12.68 40.32
N ALA A 243 10.74 -13.67 39.89
CA ALA A 243 9.29 -13.63 40.04
C ALA A 243 8.89 -13.58 41.53
N GLU A 244 9.59 -14.32 42.39
CA GLU A 244 9.38 -14.29 43.84
C GLU A 244 9.68 -12.91 44.43
N ALA A 245 10.85 -12.34 44.09
CA ALA A 245 11.25 -11.02 44.59
C ALA A 245 10.32 -9.90 44.11
N ALA A 246 9.72 -10.04 42.92
CA ALA A 246 8.81 -9.06 42.34
C ALA A 246 7.32 -9.30 42.67
N GLY A 247 6.99 -10.33 43.46
CA GLY A 247 5.61 -10.65 43.82
C GLY A 247 4.75 -11.21 42.68
N ILE A 248 5.37 -11.74 41.63
CA ILE A 248 4.67 -12.27 40.46
C ILE A 248 4.15 -13.70 40.76
N PRO A 249 2.85 -13.98 40.54
CA PRO A 249 2.28 -15.31 40.78
C PRO A 249 2.92 -16.39 39.90
N ARG A 250 3.53 -17.40 40.52
CA ARG A 250 4.24 -18.50 39.84
C ARG A 250 3.36 -19.72 39.54
N ASP A 251 2.31 -19.89 40.34
CA ASP A 251 1.42 -21.06 40.36
C ASP A 251 0.03 -20.75 39.77
N THR A 252 -0.16 -19.54 39.27
CA THR A 252 -1.35 -19.14 38.52
C THR A 252 -1.14 -19.46 37.04
N PRO A 253 -2.13 -20.06 36.34
CA PRO A 253 -2.07 -20.24 34.89
C PRO A 253 -1.78 -18.92 34.16
N TYR A 254 -0.92 -18.96 33.15
CA TYR A 254 -0.48 -17.76 32.42
C TYR A 254 -1.67 -16.94 31.88
N ALA A 255 -2.73 -17.61 31.41
CA ALA A 255 -3.97 -16.99 30.94
C ALA A 255 -4.60 -16.04 31.98
N ARG A 256 -4.56 -16.42 33.27
CA ARG A 256 -5.17 -15.70 34.40
C ARG A 256 -4.25 -14.65 35.04
N LEU A 257 -3.02 -14.49 34.54
CA LEU A 257 -2.14 -13.40 34.99
C LEU A 257 -2.69 -12.04 34.53
N THR A 258 -2.49 -11.01 35.36
CA THR A 258 -2.85 -9.63 35.02
C THR A 258 -1.99 -9.14 33.83
N PRO A 259 -2.45 -8.13 33.07
CA PRO A 259 -1.67 -7.55 31.98
C PRO A 259 -0.28 -7.07 32.43
N GLU A 260 -0.17 -6.51 33.64
CA GLU A 260 1.10 -6.08 34.23
C GLU A 260 2.05 -7.25 34.51
N HIS A 261 1.54 -8.36 35.06
CA HIS A 261 2.35 -9.56 35.27
C HIS A 261 2.84 -10.16 33.94
N LYS A 262 1.97 -10.22 32.92
CA LYS A 262 2.36 -10.67 31.58
C LYS A 262 3.41 -9.74 30.96
N HIS A 263 3.25 -8.43 31.14
CA HIS A 263 4.21 -7.43 30.68
C HIS A 263 5.57 -7.62 31.34
N TRP A 264 5.62 -7.86 32.66
CA TRP A 264 6.86 -8.12 33.40
C TRP A 264 7.56 -9.41 32.94
N VAL A 265 6.80 -10.48 32.69
CA VAL A 265 7.37 -11.74 32.17
C VAL A 265 8.02 -11.52 30.80
N ILE A 266 7.33 -10.81 29.89
CA ILE A 266 7.80 -10.58 28.52
C ILE A 266 8.93 -9.54 28.45
N ASN A 267 8.76 -8.37 29.07
CA ASN A 267 9.67 -7.23 28.93
C ASN A 267 10.75 -7.16 30.02
N GLY A 268 10.61 -7.95 31.07
CA GLY A 268 11.55 -7.97 32.19
C GLY A 268 11.21 -6.98 33.29
N SER A 269 12.12 -6.84 34.24
CA SER A 269 12.04 -5.86 35.32
C SER A 269 12.19 -4.42 34.78
N PRO A 270 11.44 -3.44 35.33
CA PRO A 270 11.55 -2.04 34.91
C PRO A 270 12.93 -1.42 35.21
N ASN A 271 13.59 -1.87 36.28
CA ASN A 271 14.91 -1.40 36.71
C ASN A 271 16.08 -2.12 36.01
N TRP A 272 15.88 -2.63 34.79
CA TRP A 272 16.91 -3.36 34.07
C TRP A 272 18.14 -2.48 33.77
N ASN A 273 19.30 -2.93 34.23
CA ASN A 273 20.58 -2.22 34.12
C ASN A 273 21.58 -2.91 33.16
N GLY A 274 21.13 -3.89 32.37
CA GLY A 274 21.99 -4.67 31.46
C GLY A 274 22.66 -5.89 32.09
N LYS A 275 22.60 -6.09 33.41
CA LYS A 275 23.22 -7.23 34.12
C LYS A 275 22.21 -8.36 34.32
N TRP A 276 22.44 -9.46 33.61
CA TRP A 276 21.60 -10.67 33.58
C TRP A 276 21.36 -11.31 34.95
N ASN A 277 22.34 -11.21 35.86
CA ASN A 277 22.28 -11.87 37.16
C ASN A 277 21.54 -11.06 38.25
N GLN A 278 21.20 -9.80 37.98
CA GLN A 278 20.66 -8.88 39.00
C GLN A 278 19.16 -8.64 38.86
N HIS A 279 18.65 -8.68 37.64
CA HIS A 279 17.26 -8.37 37.32
C HIS A 279 16.72 -9.35 36.30
N TRP A 280 15.41 -9.58 36.32
CA TRP A 280 14.77 -10.36 35.27
C TRP A 280 14.89 -9.63 33.94
N PHE A 281 15.60 -10.24 32.97
CA PHE A 281 15.86 -9.65 31.66
C PHE A 281 14.60 -9.61 30.78
N GLY A 282 13.70 -10.58 30.93
CA GLY A 282 12.48 -10.71 30.13
C GLY A 282 12.66 -11.58 28.89
N VAL A 283 11.59 -12.27 28.49
CA VAL A 283 11.58 -13.14 27.29
C VAL A 283 12.00 -12.36 26.03
N LYS A 284 11.59 -11.11 25.88
CA LYS A 284 11.96 -10.26 24.74
C LYS A 284 13.48 -10.09 24.61
N ARG A 285 14.15 -9.71 25.71
CA ARG A 285 15.60 -9.49 25.73
C ARG A 285 16.40 -10.78 25.57
N PHE A 286 15.84 -11.92 26.00
CA PHE A 286 16.40 -13.23 25.71
C PHE A 286 16.49 -13.48 24.20
N PHE A 287 15.41 -13.21 23.46
CA PHE A 287 15.44 -13.33 22.00
C PHE A 287 16.37 -12.31 21.35
N GLU A 288 16.38 -11.05 21.79
CA GLU A 288 17.34 -10.03 21.31
C GLU A 288 18.80 -10.51 21.49
N TYR A 289 19.13 -11.12 22.62
CA TYR A 289 20.45 -11.73 22.84
C TYR A 289 20.74 -12.88 21.86
N LEU A 290 19.78 -13.79 21.65
CA LEU A 290 19.93 -14.88 20.68
C LEU A 290 20.16 -14.35 19.26
N GLU A 291 19.55 -13.22 18.90
CA GLU A 291 19.76 -12.59 17.60
C GLU A 291 21.20 -12.11 17.39
N THR A 292 21.86 -11.59 18.44
CA THR A 292 23.31 -11.27 18.36
C THR A 292 24.17 -12.51 18.09
N LYS A 293 23.67 -13.70 18.41
CA LYS A 293 24.33 -14.99 18.19
C LYS A 293 23.79 -15.74 16.96
N ALA A 294 23.02 -15.07 16.10
CA ALA A 294 22.42 -15.68 14.89
C ALA A 294 23.45 -16.16 13.85
N TYR A 295 24.75 -15.87 13.99
CA TYR A 295 25.79 -16.49 13.17
C TYR A 295 25.94 -18.00 13.44
N LYS A 296 25.51 -18.50 14.61
CA LYS A 296 25.55 -19.93 14.95
C LYS A 296 24.33 -20.66 14.36
N MET A 297 24.58 -21.77 13.65
CA MET A 297 23.52 -22.54 12.95
C MET A 297 22.40 -23.01 13.89
N HIS A 298 22.72 -23.62 15.04
CA HIS A 298 21.70 -24.11 16.00
C HIS A 298 20.84 -22.98 16.58
N ILE A 299 21.40 -21.78 16.75
CA ILE A 299 20.65 -20.60 17.19
C ILE A 299 19.68 -20.14 16.09
N ARG A 300 20.08 -20.15 14.82
CA ARG A 300 19.16 -19.86 13.70
C ARG A 300 17.98 -20.84 13.64
N VAL A 301 18.25 -22.13 13.84
CA VAL A 301 17.22 -23.17 13.86
C VAL A 301 16.29 -23.00 15.07
N LEU A 302 16.82 -22.59 16.23
CA LEU A 302 16.00 -22.27 17.40
C LEU A 302 15.11 -21.06 17.13
N LEU A 303 15.70 -19.97 16.65
CA LEU A 303 14.98 -18.74 16.31
C LEU A 303 13.89 -18.99 15.27
N SER A 304 14.13 -19.78 14.23
CA SER A 304 13.12 -20.05 13.20
C SER A 304 11.88 -20.77 13.72
N LYS A 305 11.96 -21.50 14.85
CA LYS A 305 10.80 -22.19 15.46
C LYS A 305 9.86 -21.24 16.21
N TYR A 306 10.35 -20.09 16.64
CA TYR A 306 9.61 -19.11 17.45
C TYR A 306 9.45 -17.77 16.75
N ARG A 307 9.82 -17.71 15.48
CA ARG A 307 9.66 -16.51 14.66
C ARG A 307 8.41 -16.64 13.84
N SER A 308 7.58 -15.61 13.88
CA SER A 308 6.54 -15.41 12.89
C SER A 308 6.83 -14.11 12.13
N TYR A 309 6.30 -14.07 10.91
CA TYR A 309 6.38 -12.88 10.09
C TYR A 309 5.25 -11.95 10.53
N THR A 310 5.57 -11.01 11.40
CA THR A 310 4.65 -9.94 11.81
C THR A 310 4.69 -8.80 10.80
N ARG A 311 3.61 -8.03 10.73
CA ARG A 311 3.55 -6.84 9.88
C ARG A 311 4.65 -5.86 10.31
N CYS A 312 5.35 -5.26 9.35
CA CYS A 312 6.36 -4.26 9.65
C CYS A 312 5.70 -3.00 10.24
N ASP A 313 6.11 -2.59 11.43
CA ASP A 313 5.57 -1.40 12.11
C ASP A 313 5.93 -0.10 11.38
N THR A 314 7.15 0.00 10.82
CA THR A 314 7.62 1.22 10.15
C THR A 314 6.83 1.57 8.89
N CYS A 315 6.46 0.58 8.08
CA CYS A 315 5.69 0.82 6.86
C CYS A 315 4.24 0.36 6.96
N GLY A 316 3.80 -0.12 8.12
CA GLY A 316 2.49 -0.76 8.27
C GLY A 316 2.29 -1.84 7.21
N GLY A 317 3.28 -2.66 6.92
CA GLY A 317 3.19 -3.70 5.89
C GLY A 317 3.15 -3.24 4.43
N ALA A 318 3.23 -1.94 4.15
CA ALA A 318 3.16 -1.41 2.79
C ALA A 318 4.38 -1.69 1.91
N ARG A 319 5.48 -2.18 2.50
CA ARG A 319 6.76 -2.52 1.84
C ARG A 319 7.53 -1.33 1.27
N LEU A 320 6.93 -0.15 1.24
CA LEU A 320 7.47 1.07 0.66
C LEU A 320 7.88 2.10 1.73
N LYS A 321 8.75 3.04 1.34
CA LYS A 321 9.03 4.25 2.14
C LYS A 321 7.79 5.15 2.19
N LEU A 322 7.72 5.99 3.23
CA LEU A 322 6.61 6.92 3.41
C LEU A 322 6.43 7.83 2.19
N GLU A 323 7.51 8.38 1.64
CA GLU A 323 7.46 9.30 0.50
C GLU A 323 6.71 8.72 -0.70
N SER A 324 6.84 7.42 -0.96
CA SER A 324 6.14 6.73 -2.06
C SER A 324 4.64 6.57 -1.79
N LEU A 325 4.25 6.51 -0.52
CA LEU A 325 2.86 6.29 -0.07
C LEU A 325 2.03 7.58 -0.03
N LEU A 326 2.68 8.73 -0.16
CA LEU A 326 2.04 10.04 -0.24
C LEU A 326 1.40 10.32 -1.61
N TRP A 327 1.76 9.54 -2.63
CA TRP A 327 1.25 9.69 -3.99
C TRP A 327 -0.04 8.89 -4.20
N ARG A 328 -1.03 9.50 -4.84
CA ARG A 328 -2.34 8.90 -5.12
C ARG A 328 -2.75 9.05 -6.58
N ILE A 329 -3.53 8.10 -7.10
CA ILE A 329 -4.11 8.16 -8.46
C ILE A 329 -5.63 8.06 -8.35
N GLY A 330 -6.34 8.67 -9.29
CA GLY A 330 -7.80 8.61 -9.42
C GLY A 330 -8.53 9.72 -8.65
N SER A 331 -9.82 9.85 -8.93
CA SER A 331 -10.70 10.77 -8.22
C SER A 331 -11.12 10.20 -6.85
N LYS A 332 -11.73 11.04 -6.02
CA LYS A 332 -12.38 10.56 -4.78
C LYS A 332 -13.52 9.57 -5.10
N ALA A 333 -14.31 9.85 -6.15
CA ALA A 333 -15.41 8.99 -6.57
C ALA A 333 -14.91 7.62 -7.05
N ASP A 334 -13.80 7.60 -7.81
CA ASP A 334 -13.19 6.35 -8.31
C ASP A 334 -12.72 5.48 -7.13
N ALA A 335 -12.09 6.11 -6.14
CA ALA A 335 -11.61 5.45 -4.93
C ALA A 335 -12.77 4.89 -4.08
N ASP A 336 -13.79 5.71 -3.81
CA ASP A 336 -14.96 5.34 -3.00
C ASP A 336 -15.78 4.21 -3.64
N ALA A 337 -15.77 4.11 -4.98
CA ALA A 337 -16.47 3.06 -5.70
C ALA A 337 -15.87 1.65 -5.51
N VAL A 338 -14.59 1.55 -5.10
CA VAL A 338 -13.87 0.26 -4.99
C VAL A 338 -13.36 -0.05 -3.58
N LEU A 339 -13.15 0.98 -2.76
CA LEU A 339 -12.65 0.86 -1.39
C LEU A 339 -13.39 1.82 -0.46
N GLU A 340 -13.99 1.28 0.60
CA GLU A 340 -14.62 2.10 1.64
C GLU A 340 -13.60 3.08 2.25
N PRO A 341 -13.95 4.37 2.45
CA PRO A 341 -13.03 5.36 3.02
C PRO A 341 -12.36 4.92 4.33
N SER A 342 -13.12 4.28 5.22
CA SER A 342 -12.64 3.80 6.53
C SER A 342 -11.59 2.69 6.44
N LYS A 343 -11.53 1.97 5.30
CA LYS A 343 -10.58 0.88 5.04
C LYS A 343 -9.32 1.34 4.32
N ARG A 344 -9.24 2.61 3.90
CA ARG A 344 -8.05 3.17 3.25
C ARG A 344 -6.84 3.09 4.18
N PHE A 345 -5.71 2.74 3.61
CA PHE A 345 -4.46 2.60 4.33
C PHE A 345 -3.96 3.96 4.83
N MET A 346 -3.69 4.06 6.14
CA MET A 346 -3.03 5.21 6.75
C MET A 346 -1.51 4.96 6.74
N PRO A 347 -0.71 5.72 5.98
CA PRO A 347 0.74 5.58 5.99
C PRO A 347 1.31 5.90 7.38
N GLN A 348 2.33 5.15 7.81
CA GLN A 348 2.96 5.37 9.11
C GLN A 348 3.89 6.59 9.03
N GLY A 349 3.79 7.50 10.00
CA GLY A 349 4.60 8.72 10.06
C GLY A 349 3.98 9.97 9.41
N VAL A 350 2.71 9.91 9.00
CA VAL A 350 1.93 11.12 8.63
C VAL A 350 1.26 11.73 9.86
N ALA A 351 1.00 13.04 9.85
CA ALA A 351 0.21 13.72 10.87
C ALA A 351 -1.29 13.80 10.52
N TRP A 352 -1.73 13.02 9.53
CA TRP A 352 -3.11 13.06 9.05
C TRP A 352 -4.09 12.47 10.07
N SER A 353 -5.23 13.15 10.22
CA SER A 353 -6.43 12.57 10.83
C SER A 353 -7.13 11.60 9.86
N ARG A 354 -7.96 10.71 10.41
CA ARG A 354 -8.78 9.80 9.60
C ARG A 354 -9.69 10.58 8.63
N ALA A 355 -10.33 11.64 9.11
CA ALA A 355 -11.21 12.49 8.30
C ALA A 355 -10.46 13.13 7.11
N GLN A 356 -9.21 13.57 7.31
CA GLN A 356 -8.38 14.09 6.22
C GLN A 356 -8.12 13.00 5.17
N LEU A 357 -7.68 11.80 5.57
CA LEU A 357 -7.41 10.70 4.63
C LEU A 357 -8.66 10.28 3.82
N GLU A 358 -9.83 10.26 4.47
CA GLU A 358 -11.10 9.92 3.82
C GLU A 358 -11.57 11.01 2.85
N ALA A 359 -11.19 12.27 3.09
CA ALA A 359 -11.44 13.38 2.19
C ALA A 359 -10.51 13.40 0.97
N LEU A 360 -9.31 12.82 1.06
CA LEU A 360 -8.33 12.80 -0.04
C LEU A 360 -8.87 12.09 -1.29
N PRO A 361 -8.51 12.58 -2.50
CA PRO A 361 -8.84 11.90 -3.74
C PRO A 361 -7.94 10.68 -3.96
N GLY A 362 -8.45 9.73 -4.74
CA GLY A 362 -7.66 8.62 -5.25
C GLY A 362 -7.17 7.64 -4.20
N LEU A 363 -6.34 6.70 -4.63
CA LEU A 363 -5.75 5.62 -3.81
C LEU A 363 -4.23 5.61 -3.93
N CYS A 364 -3.53 5.29 -2.83
CA CYS A 364 -2.08 5.10 -2.87
C CYS A 364 -1.74 3.73 -3.46
N LEU A 365 -0.47 3.50 -3.81
CA LEU A 365 -0.06 2.22 -4.41
C LEU A 365 -0.38 1.02 -3.50
N HIS A 366 -0.19 1.15 -2.18
CA HIS A 366 -0.49 0.05 -1.27
C HIS A 366 -1.99 -0.29 -1.21
N ASP A 367 -2.87 0.72 -1.24
CA ASP A 367 -4.32 0.51 -1.33
C ASP A 367 -4.66 -0.34 -2.58
N LEU A 368 -4.12 0.04 -3.75
CA LEU A 368 -4.35 -0.68 -5.00
C LEU A 368 -3.81 -2.11 -4.98
N MET A 369 -2.65 -2.34 -4.35
CA MET A 369 -2.04 -3.66 -4.24
C MET A 369 -2.84 -4.63 -3.34
N LEU A 370 -3.60 -4.09 -2.38
CA LEU A 370 -4.46 -4.85 -1.48
C LEU A 370 -5.88 -5.08 -2.02
N LEU A 371 -6.29 -4.35 -3.06
CA LEU A 371 -7.57 -4.61 -3.71
C LEU A 371 -7.54 -5.98 -4.40
N PRO A 372 -8.64 -6.74 -4.32
CA PRO A 372 -8.91 -7.82 -5.26
C PRO A 372 -8.79 -7.31 -6.71
N ILE A 373 -8.21 -8.13 -7.58
CA ILE A 373 -7.92 -7.79 -8.98
C ILE A 373 -9.19 -7.36 -9.74
N ASP A 374 -10.36 -7.94 -9.43
CA ASP A 374 -11.64 -7.54 -10.01
C ASP A 374 -12.03 -6.09 -9.66
N ARG A 375 -11.85 -5.69 -8.40
CA ARG A 375 -12.05 -4.30 -7.95
C ARG A 375 -10.99 -3.36 -8.50
N LEU A 376 -9.74 -3.81 -8.58
CA LEU A 376 -8.66 -3.05 -9.19
C LEU A 376 -8.93 -2.78 -10.67
N ARG A 377 -9.46 -3.77 -11.41
CA ARG A 377 -9.90 -3.60 -12.80
C ARG A 377 -10.99 -2.54 -12.89
N ARG A 378 -12.03 -2.62 -12.04
CA ARG A 378 -13.10 -1.60 -11.98
C ARG A 378 -12.55 -0.20 -11.73
N PHE A 379 -11.55 -0.06 -10.85
CA PHE A 379 -10.92 1.22 -10.55
C PHE A 379 -10.28 1.87 -11.79
N PHE A 380 -9.61 1.10 -12.64
CA PHE A 380 -9.02 1.60 -13.90
C PHE A 380 -10.08 1.77 -15.01
N ASP A 381 -11.08 0.90 -15.08
CA ASP A 381 -12.20 1.06 -16.03
C ASP A 381 -12.91 2.42 -15.83
N LEU A 382 -13.13 2.84 -14.57
CA LEU A 382 -13.75 4.13 -14.24
C LEU A 382 -12.90 5.34 -14.66
N GLN A 383 -11.60 5.17 -14.85
CA GLN A 383 -10.69 6.23 -15.30
C GLN A 383 -10.62 6.36 -16.82
N THR A 384 -11.22 5.42 -17.57
CA THR A 384 -11.24 5.46 -19.03
C THR A 384 -12.36 6.40 -19.49
N PRO A 385 -12.07 7.47 -20.25
CA PRO A 385 -13.14 8.32 -20.78
C PRO A 385 -14.06 7.51 -21.71
N SER A 386 -15.38 7.69 -21.56
CA SER A 386 -16.34 7.10 -22.49
C SER A 386 -16.07 7.59 -23.92
N PRO A 387 -16.13 6.71 -24.94
CA PRO A 387 -15.97 7.11 -26.33
C PRO A 387 -17.18 7.97 -26.73
N GLY A 388 -17.05 9.29 -26.64
CA GLY A 388 -18.10 10.26 -26.99
C GLY A 388 -18.25 11.47 -26.06
N GLY A 389 -17.49 11.57 -24.97
CA GLY A 389 -17.53 12.72 -24.06
C GLY A 389 -16.51 13.80 -24.41
N GLU A 390 -16.90 14.84 -25.13
CA GLU A 390 -16.21 16.13 -25.12
C GLU A 390 -16.42 16.80 -23.76
N GLY A 391 -15.63 16.41 -22.76
CA GLY A 391 -15.66 17.01 -21.44
C GLY A 391 -14.24 17.16 -20.89
N PRO A 392 -13.89 18.28 -20.22
CA PRO A 392 -12.60 18.41 -19.56
C PRO A 392 -12.53 17.37 -18.42
N HIS A 393 -11.53 16.50 -18.46
CA HIS A 393 -11.20 15.64 -17.32
C HIS A 393 -10.92 16.53 -16.09
N PRO A 394 -11.61 16.37 -14.96
CA PRO A 394 -11.37 17.21 -13.78
C PRO A 394 -10.07 16.90 -13.01
N ASN A 395 -9.26 15.92 -13.45
CA ASN A 395 -8.07 15.42 -12.72
C ASN A 395 -6.76 15.41 -13.52
N LEU A 396 -6.73 15.97 -14.73
CA LEU A 396 -5.48 16.37 -15.37
C LEU A 396 -5.23 17.84 -14.97
N PRO A 397 -3.98 18.24 -14.68
CA PRO A 397 -3.67 19.65 -14.42
C PRO A 397 -4.19 20.52 -15.58
N PRO A 398 -4.57 21.80 -15.33
CA PRO A 398 -4.98 22.71 -16.38
C PRO A 398 -3.94 22.71 -17.50
N ARG A 399 -4.43 22.52 -18.72
CA ARG A 399 -3.64 22.38 -19.95
C ARG A 399 -2.68 23.56 -20.11
N GLU A 400 -1.38 23.29 -20.01
CA GLU A 400 -0.38 24.13 -20.67
C GLU A 400 -0.43 23.81 -22.17
N GLU A 401 -0.92 24.76 -22.96
CA GLU A 401 -0.85 24.73 -24.42
C GLU A 401 0.63 24.79 -24.85
N GLY A 402 1.23 23.61 -25.07
CA GLY A 402 2.52 23.55 -25.79
C GLY A 402 3.44 22.36 -25.52
N ALA A 403 3.31 21.61 -24.42
CA ALA A 403 4.42 20.72 -23.98
C ALA A 403 4.16 19.20 -23.86
N HIS A 404 2.92 18.66 -23.93
CA HIS A 404 2.68 17.27 -23.48
C HIS A 404 1.81 16.37 -24.39
N THR A 405 2.11 16.25 -25.68
CA THR A 405 1.51 15.16 -26.50
C THR A 405 2.12 13.79 -26.19
N GLY A 406 3.43 13.73 -25.92
CA GLY A 406 4.15 12.48 -25.64
C GLY A 406 3.79 11.83 -24.30
N ASP A 407 3.66 12.61 -23.22
CA ASP A 407 3.32 12.06 -21.90
C ASP A 407 1.87 11.57 -21.83
N ALA A 408 0.94 12.29 -22.47
CA ALA A 408 -0.45 11.85 -22.58
C ALA A 408 -0.56 10.54 -23.37
N GLN A 409 0.19 10.41 -24.46
CA GLN A 409 0.26 9.17 -25.23
C GLN A 409 0.87 8.02 -24.42
N ALA A 410 1.97 8.27 -23.69
CA ALA A 410 2.59 7.27 -22.83
C ALA A 410 1.65 6.81 -21.71
N LEU A 411 0.90 7.73 -21.09
CA LEU A 411 -0.12 7.40 -20.09
C LEU A 411 -1.23 6.54 -20.65
N LYS A 412 -1.73 6.85 -21.86
CA LYS A 412 -2.74 6.05 -22.55
C LYS A 412 -2.26 4.61 -22.78
N LEU A 413 -1.04 4.44 -23.33
CA LEU A 413 -0.46 3.11 -23.57
C LEU A 413 -0.29 2.32 -22.27
N LEU A 414 0.17 2.96 -21.20
CA LEU A 414 0.29 2.32 -19.88
C LEU A 414 -1.08 1.90 -19.32
N HIS A 415 -2.10 2.75 -19.47
CA HIS A 415 -3.44 2.47 -18.99
C HIS A 415 -4.09 1.29 -19.74
N GLU A 416 -3.93 1.26 -21.06
CA GLU A 416 -4.38 0.16 -21.93
C GLU A 416 -3.69 -1.15 -21.54
N GLU A 417 -2.37 -1.14 -21.32
CA GLU A 417 -1.61 -2.32 -20.91
C GLU A 417 -2.03 -2.85 -19.54
N ILE A 418 -2.23 -1.96 -18.56
CA ILE A 418 -2.69 -2.33 -17.21
C ILE A 418 -4.08 -2.96 -17.29
N THR A 419 -5.03 -2.30 -17.95
CA THR A 419 -6.42 -2.76 -18.06
C THR A 419 -6.50 -4.11 -18.79
N THR A 420 -5.69 -4.28 -19.84
CA THR A 420 -5.59 -5.53 -20.61
C THR A 420 -5.07 -6.68 -19.75
N ARG A 421 -3.98 -6.48 -19.00
CA ARG A 421 -3.44 -7.51 -18.08
C ARG A 421 -4.42 -7.87 -16.97
N LEU A 422 -5.07 -6.88 -16.36
CA LEU A 422 -6.08 -7.11 -15.32
C LEU A 422 -7.28 -7.89 -15.88
N LYS A 423 -7.69 -7.61 -17.12
CA LYS A 423 -8.73 -8.39 -17.81
C LYS A 423 -8.34 -9.86 -17.95
N TYR A 424 -7.13 -10.17 -18.42
CA TYR A 424 -6.69 -11.57 -18.55
C TYR A 424 -6.71 -12.33 -17.22
N LEU A 425 -6.27 -11.68 -16.13
CA LEU A 425 -6.33 -12.26 -14.78
C LEU A 425 -7.78 -12.52 -14.33
N CYS A 426 -8.72 -11.64 -14.65
CA CYS A 426 -10.14 -11.85 -14.37
C CYS A 426 -10.76 -12.96 -15.23
N ASP A 427 -10.41 -13.00 -16.52
CA ASP A 427 -10.94 -13.97 -17.49
C ASP A 427 -10.58 -15.41 -17.08
N VAL A 428 -9.35 -15.65 -16.62
CA VAL A 428 -8.96 -16.98 -16.10
C VAL A 428 -9.50 -17.27 -14.70
N GLY A 429 -10.21 -16.34 -14.06
CA GLY A 429 -10.91 -16.58 -12.79
C GLY A 429 -10.06 -16.40 -11.52
N ILE A 430 -8.97 -15.63 -11.57
CA ILE A 430 -8.16 -15.27 -10.38
C ILE A 430 -8.42 -13.84 -9.88
N GLY A 431 -9.53 -13.24 -10.28
CA GLY A 431 -9.93 -11.88 -9.89
C GLY A 431 -10.06 -11.67 -8.36
N TYR A 432 -10.26 -12.72 -7.58
CA TYR A 432 -10.35 -12.64 -6.11
C TYR A 432 -9.00 -12.47 -5.41
N LEU A 433 -7.89 -12.69 -6.11
CA LEU A 433 -6.54 -12.49 -5.57
C LEU A 433 -6.18 -11.01 -5.54
N THR A 434 -5.22 -10.65 -4.71
CA THR A 434 -4.63 -9.32 -4.63
C THR A 434 -3.23 -9.33 -5.23
N LEU A 435 -2.74 -8.18 -5.71
CA LEU A 435 -1.39 -8.09 -6.26
C LEU A 435 -0.29 -8.24 -5.20
N ASP A 436 -0.59 -8.01 -3.91
CA ASP A 436 0.35 -8.21 -2.80
C ASP A 436 0.42 -9.68 -2.29
N ARG A 437 -0.43 -10.58 -2.81
CA ARG A 437 -0.42 -12.00 -2.44
C ARG A 437 0.94 -12.64 -2.75
N GLN A 438 1.53 -13.32 -1.77
CA GLN A 438 2.84 -13.97 -1.94
C GLN A 438 2.75 -15.18 -2.86
N SER A 439 3.67 -15.30 -3.83
CA SER A 439 3.70 -16.40 -4.81
C SER A 439 3.72 -17.79 -4.17
N ARG A 440 4.45 -17.96 -3.05
CA ARG A 440 4.51 -19.23 -2.30
C ARG A 440 3.19 -19.65 -1.63
N THR A 441 2.21 -18.76 -1.56
CA THR A 441 0.89 -19.00 -0.97
C THR A 441 -0.18 -19.27 -2.01
N LEU A 442 0.21 -19.30 -3.29
CA LEU A 442 -0.65 -19.67 -4.39
C LEU A 442 -0.66 -21.19 -4.52
N SER A 443 -1.84 -21.75 -4.75
CA SER A 443 -2.05 -23.13 -5.17
C SER A 443 -1.44 -23.37 -6.55
N GLY A 444 -1.12 -24.63 -6.86
CA GLY A 444 -0.60 -25.02 -8.18
C GLY A 444 -1.50 -24.54 -9.33
N GLY A 445 -2.82 -24.71 -9.20
CA GLY A 445 -3.78 -24.23 -10.18
C GLY A 445 -3.80 -22.70 -10.33
N GLU A 446 -3.65 -21.93 -9.24
CA GLU A 446 -3.52 -20.45 -9.35
C GLU A 446 -2.25 -20.04 -10.10
N VAL A 447 -1.11 -20.67 -9.81
CA VAL A 447 0.16 -20.40 -10.51
C VAL A 447 0.03 -20.71 -12.01
N GLN A 448 -0.56 -21.86 -12.33
CA GLN A 448 -0.76 -22.28 -13.71
C GLN A 448 -1.66 -21.32 -14.49
N ARG A 449 -2.74 -20.83 -13.89
CA ARG A 449 -3.60 -19.82 -14.49
C ARG A 449 -2.90 -18.49 -14.70
N ILE A 450 -2.08 -18.04 -13.76
CA ILE A 450 -1.24 -16.85 -13.94
C ILE A 450 -0.29 -17.03 -15.12
N ASN A 451 0.34 -18.20 -15.25
CA ASN A 451 1.21 -18.49 -16.40
C ASN A 451 0.45 -18.45 -17.73
N LEU A 452 -0.78 -18.97 -17.76
CA LEU A 452 -1.65 -18.87 -18.94
C LEU A 452 -1.97 -17.41 -19.31
N THR A 453 -2.19 -16.53 -18.33
CA THR A 453 -2.38 -15.10 -18.62
C THR A 453 -1.16 -14.43 -19.22
N THR A 454 0.05 -14.92 -18.89
CA THR A 454 1.28 -14.44 -19.51
C THR A 454 1.30 -14.77 -21.00
N ALA A 455 0.89 -15.99 -21.37
CA ALA A 455 0.76 -16.40 -22.77
C ALA A 455 -0.29 -15.60 -23.54
N LEU A 456 -1.45 -15.31 -22.93
CA LEU A 456 -2.48 -14.44 -23.51
C LEU A 456 -2.03 -12.99 -23.64
N GLY A 457 -1.20 -12.52 -22.71
CA GLY A 457 -0.68 -11.16 -22.68
C GLY A 457 0.45 -10.90 -23.66
N THR A 458 1.13 -11.96 -24.11
CA THR A 458 2.09 -11.84 -25.19
C THR A 458 1.35 -11.84 -26.52
N SER A 459 1.50 -10.79 -27.34
CA SER A 459 0.99 -10.73 -28.72
C SER A 459 1.74 -11.66 -29.68
N LEU A 460 2.04 -12.88 -29.23
CA LEU A 460 2.71 -13.90 -30.01
C LEU A 460 1.70 -14.57 -30.94
N VAL A 461 2.10 -14.72 -32.19
CA VAL A 461 1.40 -15.46 -33.25
C VAL A 461 2.33 -16.54 -33.78
N ASN A 462 1.79 -17.57 -34.43
CA ASN A 462 2.56 -18.71 -34.96
C ASN A 462 3.43 -19.41 -33.90
N THR A 463 2.97 -19.44 -32.65
CA THR A 463 3.67 -20.09 -31.54
C THR A 463 3.00 -21.41 -31.17
N LEU A 464 3.81 -22.44 -30.84
CA LEU A 464 3.34 -23.69 -30.29
C LEU A 464 3.36 -23.62 -28.76
N PHE A 465 2.18 -23.65 -28.14
CA PHE A 465 2.04 -23.73 -26.69
C PHE A 465 1.84 -25.17 -26.27
N VAL A 466 2.70 -25.66 -25.36
CA VAL A 466 2.56 -26.99 -24.75
C VAL A 466 2.13 -26.79 -23.30
N LEU A 467 0.92 -27.25 -22.96
CA LEU A 467 0.30 -27.08 -21.65
C LEU A 467 0.15 -28.45 -20.97
N ASP A 468 0.62 -28.56 -19.73
CA ASP A 468 0.56 -29.77 -18.93
C ASP A 468 -0.55 -29.65 -17.88
N GLU A 469 -1.65 -30.36 -18.07
CA GLU A 469 -2.85 -30.42 -17.20
C GLU A 469 -3.35 -29.06 -16.66
N PRO A 470 -3.75 -28.11 -17.53
CA PRO A 470 -4.29 -26.80 -17.12
C PRO A 470 -5.52 -26.85 -16.19
N SER A 471 -6.21 -28.00 -16.10
CA SER A 471 -7.35 -28.24 -15.23
C SER A 471 -6.99 -28.46 -13.74
N ILE A 472 -5.72 -28.63 -13.39
CA ILE A 472 -5.31 -28.99 -12.02
C ILE A 472 -5.80 -27.96 -11.00
N GLY A 473 -6.46 -28.45 -9.94
CA GLY A 473 -6.90 -27.63 -8.82
C GLY A 473 -8.01 -26.63 -9.18
N LEU A 474 -8.66 -26.81 -10.33
CA LEU A 474 -9.82 -26.04 -10.73
C LEU A 474 -11.12 -26.69 -10.28
N HIS A 475 -12.05 -25.83 -9.89
CA HIS A 475 -13.43 -26.24 -9.67
C HIS A 475 -14.12 -26.42 -11.03
N PRO A 476 -14.97 -27.44 -11.24
CA PRO A 476 -15.63 -27.69 -12.53
C PRO A 476 -16.36 -26.47 -13.12
N ARG A 477 -16.93 -25.62 -12.26
CA ARG A 477 -17.55 -24.34 -12.66
C ARG A 477 -16.62 -23.42 -13.45
N ASP A 478 -15.34 -23.41 -13.10
CA ASP A 478 -14.36 -22.48 -13.66
C ASP A 478 -13.62 -23.09 -14.87
N MET A 479 -13.90 -24.36 -15.22
CA MET A 479 -13.29 -25.06 -16.35
C MET A 479 -13.56 -24.36 -17.68
N HIS A 480 -14.81 -23.95 -17.90
CA HIS A 480 -15.24 -23.28 -19.12
C HIS A 480 -14.41 -22.03 -19.44
N ARG A 481 -14.00 -21.27 -18.41
CA ARG A 481 -13.18 -20.06 -18.59
C ARG A 481 -11.79 -20.37 -19.15
N ILE A 482 -11.18 -21.47 -18.69
CA ILE A 482 -9.87 -21.91 -19.16
C ILE A 482 -9.97 -22.46 -20.58
N THR A 483 -11.04 -23.22 -20.87
CA THR A 483 -11.33 -23.66 -22.24
C THR A 483 -11.46 -22.47 -23.18
N GLU A 484 -12.25 -21.45 -22.85
CA GLU A 484 -12.38 -20.24 -23.68
C GLU A 484 -11.04 -19.51 -23.85
N ALA A 485 -10.25 -19.39 -22.78
CA ALA A 485 -8.92 -18.78 -22.85
C ALA A 485 -7.99 -19.52 -23.82
N MET A 486 -7.99 -20.85 -23.79
CA MET A 486 -7.21 -21.68 -24.71
C MET A 486 -7.69 -21.53 -26.16
N LEU A 487 -9.01 -21.51 -26.38
CA LEU A 487 -9.60 -21.29 -27.71
C LEU A 487 -9.22 -19.92 -28.27
N ARG A 488 -9.25 -18.86 -27.46
CA ARG A 488 -8.78 -17.53 -27.87
C ARG A 488 -7.30 -17.51 -28.25
N LEU A 489 -6.46 -18.24 -27.50
CA LEU A 489 -5.04 -18.35 -27.81
C LEU A 489 -4.81 -19.04 -29.16
N ARG A 490 -5.56 -20.11 -29.44
CA ARG A 490 -5.59 -20.80 -30.75
C ARG A 490 -6.05 -19.84 -31.86
N ASP A 491 -7.17 -19.17 -31.65
CA ASP A 491 -7.81 -18.29 -32.65
C ASP A 491 -6.98 -17.04 -32.96
N ALA A 492 -6.06 -16.66 -32.05
CA ALA A 492 -5.05 -15.65 -32.30
C ALA A 492 -3.95 -16.08 -33.29
N GLY A 493 -4.03 -17.29 -33.85
CA GLY A 493 -3.07 -17.83 -34.83
C GLY A 493 -1.96 -18.67 -34.19
N ASN A 494 -2.24 -19.32 -33.05
CA ASN A 494 -1.30 -20.21 -32.37
C ASN A 494 -1.79 -21.66 -32.40
N THR A 495 -0.89 -22.59 -32.12
CA THR A 495 -1.21 -24.01 -31.96
C THR A 495 -1.03 -24.40 -30.50
N LEU A 496 -2.02 -25.10 -29.94
CA LEU A 496 -1.95 -25.59 -28.56
C LEU A 496 -1.87 -27.12 -28.57
N VAL A 497 -0.93 -27.66 -27.79
CA VAL A 497 -0.83 -29.08 -27.44
C VAL A 497 -1.07 -29.17 -25.95
N VAL A 498 -2.18 -29.80 -25.56
CA VAL A 498 -2.63 -29.85 -24.17
C VAL A 498 -2.63 -31.30 -23.72
N VAL A 499 -1.90 -31.59 -22.65
CA VAL A 499 -1.97 -32.88 -21.94
C VAL A 499 -3.07 -32.77 -20.90
N GLU A 500 -4.13 -33.55 -21.04
CA GLU A 500 -5.31 -33.47 -20.17
C GLU A 500 -5.99 -34.81 -19.97
N HIS A 501 -6.78 -34.86 -18.90
CA HIS A 501 -7.66 -35.97 -18.57
C HIS A 501 -9.08 -35.51 -18.22
N ASP A 502 -9.34 -34.19 -18.19
CA ASP A 502 -10.68 -33.66 -17.94
C ASP A 502 -11.59 -33.76 -19.19
N PRO A 503 -12.80 -34.36 -19.07
CA PRO A 503 -13.71 -34.52 -20.20
C PRO A 503 -14.12 -33.21 -20.88
N ALA A 504 -14.28 -32.11 -20.14
CA ALA A 504 -14.72 -30.84 -20.71
C ALA A 504 -13.65 -30.23 -21.63
N VAL A 505 -12.36 -30.40 -21.29
CA VAL A 505 -11.26 -29.97 -22.15
C VAL A 505 -11.16 -30.86 -23.39
N MET A 506 -11.25 -32.18 -23.21
CA MET A 506 -11.21 -33.14 -24.33
C MET A 506 -12.34 -32.88 -25.33
N LEU A 507 -13.56 -32.61 -24.86
CA LEU A 507 -14.72 -32.31 -25.70
C LEU A 507 -14.58 -31.01 -26.50
N ALA A 508 -13.73 -30.09 -26.06
CA ALA A 508 -13.47 -28.83 -26.76
C ALA A 508 -12.28 -28.90 -27.75
N ALA A 509 -11.53 -30.02 -27.76
CA ALA A 509 -10.37 -30.17 -28.62
C ALA A 509 -10.77 -30.40 -30.08
N ASP A 510 -10.03 -29.78 -31.01
CA ASP A 510 -10.20 -29.99 -32.45
C ASP A 510 -9.68 -31.36 -32.91
N ARG A 511 -8.64 -31.86 -32.24
CA ARG A 511 -7.97 -33.13 -32.50
C ARG A 511 -7.51 -33.76 -31.19
N MET A 512 -7.67 -35.06 -31.07
CA MET A 512 -7.32 -35.88 -29.91
C MET A 512 -6.24 -36.89 -30.29
N ILE A 513 -5.21 -36.98 -29.45
CA ILE A 513 -4.17 -38.02 -29.52
C ILE A 513 -4.24 -38.80 -28.21
N ASP A 514 -4.57 -40.09 -28.28
CA ASP A 514 -4.62 -40.96 -27.12
C ASP A 514 -3.33 -41.78 -27.01
N MET A 515 -2.72 -41.76 -25.84
CA MET A 515 -1.45 -42.40 -25.53
C MET A 515 -1.70 -43.66 -24.72
N GLY A 516 -1.15 -44.81 -25.12
CA GLY A 516 -1.42 -46.05 -24.40
C GLY A 516 -0.73 -47.29 -24.96
N PRO A 517 -1.27 -48.50 -24.68
CA PRO A 517 -2.48 -48.79 -23.88
C PRO A 517 -2.27 -48.83 -22.36
N GLY A 518 -1.04 -48.72 -21.85
CA GLY A 518 -0.76 -48.73 -20.42
C GLY A 518 0.41 -47.81 -20.03
N PRO A 519 0.77 -47.73 -18.74
CA PRO A 519 1.91 -46.95 -18.30
C PRO A 519 3.24 -47.67 -18.55
N GLY A 520 4.35 -46.91 -18.58
CA GLY A 520 5.72 -47.43 -18.67
C GLY A 520 6.00 -48.16 -19.99
N GLU A 521 6.66 -49.32 -19.92
CA GLU A 521 7.00 -50.16 -21.08
C GLU A 521 5.77 -50.63 -21.90
N ARG A 522 4.58 -50.62 -21.28
CA ARG A 522 3.30 -50.97 -21.93
C ARG A 522 2.64 -49.78 -22.63
N GLY A 523 3.26 -48.62 -22.61
CA GLY A 523 2.76 -47.37 -23.18
C GLY A 523 3.61 -46.83 -24.30
N GLY A 524 3.61 -45.50 -24.45
CA GLY A 524 4.46 -44.78 -25.41
C GLY A 524 4.05 -44.94 -26.87
N ARG A 525 2.85 -45.48 -27.14
CA ARG A 525 2.30 -45.62 -28.49
C ARG A 525 1.06 -44.73 -28.62
N ILE A 526 0.90 -44.14 -29.79
CA ILE A 526 -0.34 -43.47 -30.18
C ILE A 526 -1.35 -44.57 -30.51
N VAL A 527 -2.39 -44.70 -29.68
CA VAL A 527 -3.45 -45.70 -29.87
C VAL A 527 -4.67 -45.12 -30.59
N PHE A 528 -4.78 -43.79 -30.64
CA PHE A 528 -5.78 -43.08 -31.41
C PHE A 528 -5.27 -41.69 -31.82
N ASP A 529 -5.63 -41.25 -33.03
CA ASP A 529 -5.36 -39.92 -33.57
C ASP A 529 -6.51 -39.52 -34.49
N GLY A 530 -7.29 -38.51 -34.11
CA GLY A 530 -8.50 -38.13 -34.84
C GLY A 530 -9.31 -37.08 -34.11
N THR A 531 -10.59 -36.95 -34.45
CA THR A 531 -11.52 -36.02 -33.80
C THR A 531 -12.06 -36.58 -32.48
N THR A 532 -12.62 -35.71 -31.63
CA THR A 532 -13.19 -36.16 -30.35
C THR A 532 -14.40 -37.06 -30.51
N GLU A 533 -15.23 -36.88 -31.55
CA GLU A 533 -16.39 -37.74 -31.79
C GLU A 533 -15.96 -39.14 -32.25
N GLU A 534 -14.90 -39.25 -33.05
CA GLU A 534 -14.29 -40.53 -33.41
C GLU A 534 -13.69 -41.24 -32.18
N LEU A 535 -13.02 -40.49 -31.28
CA LEU A 535 -12.44 -41.04 -30.04
C LEU A 535 -13.53 -41.67 -29.17
N ARG A 536 -14.72 -41.05 -29.09
CA ARG A 536 -15.85 -41.58 -28.30
C ARG A 536 -16.30 -42.96 -28.79
N GLN A 537 -16.07 -43.32 -30.06
CA GLN A 537 -16.39 -44.64 -30.60
C GLN A 537 -15.17 -45.58 -30.67
N ALA A 538 -13.96 -45.05 -30.48
CA ALA A 538 -12.74 -45.84 -30.54
C ALA A 538 -12.66 -46.89 -29.42
N ASP A 539 -12.01 -48.02 -29.74
CA ASP A 539 -11.69 -49.09 -28.78
C ASP A 539 -10.41 -48.77 -27.99
N THR A 540 -10.41 -47.61 -27.32
CA THR A 540 -9.36 -47.22 -26.37
C THR A 540 -9.93 -47.06 -24.97
N LEU A 541 -9.07 -47.06 -23.95
CA LEU A 541 -9.52 -46.87 -22.57
C LEU A 541 -10.20 -45.52 -22.39
N THR A 542 -9.59 -44.47 -22.93
CA THR A 542 -10.10 -43.10 -22.92
C THR A 542 -11.43 -43.01 -23.67
N GLY A 543 -11.51 -43.59 -24.88
CA GLY A 543 -12.75 -43.65 -25.66
C GLY A 543 -13.88 -44.40 -24.94
N ALA A 544 -13.57 -45.48 -24.21
CA ALA A 544 -14.55 -46.22 -23.44
C ALA A 544 -15.14 -45.40 -22.28
N TYR A 545 -14.35 -44.59 -21.57
CA TYR A 545 -14.86 -43.70 -20.52
C TYR A 545 -15.59 -42.49 -21.10
N LEU A 546 -15.01 -41.81 -22.11
CA LEU A 546 -15.61 -40.62 -22.72
C LEU A 546 -16.91 -40.94 -23.49
N GLY A 547 -16.98 -42.12 -24.10
CA GLY A 547 -18.18 -42.66 -24.74
C GLY A 547 -19.19 -43.28 -23.76
N GLY A 548 -18.89 -43.31 -22.46
CA GLY A 548 -19.79 -43.84 -21.43
C GLY A 548 -19.92 -45.37 -21.37
N ARG A 549 -19.16 -46.13 -22.17
CA ARG A 549 -19.08 -47.60 -22.14
C ARG A 549 -18.45 -48.12 -20.84
N LYS A 550 -17.59 -47.32 -20.20
CA LYS A 550 -17.07 -47.52 -18.85
C LYS A 550 -17.43 -46.33 -17.97
N GLN A 551 -17.76 -46.60 -16.72
CA GLN A 551 -18.06 -45.58 -15.71
C GLN A 551 -17.40 -45.97 -14.38
N ILE A 552 -17.05 -44.96 -13.58
CA ILE A 552 -16.59 -45.19 -12.22
C ILE A 552 -17.82 -45.53 -11.37
N GLY A 553 -17.89 -46.76 -10.87
CA GLY A 553 -19.00 -47.19 -10.02
C GLY A 553 -19.06 -46.38 -8.73
N MET A 554 -20.28 -46.03 -8.29
CA MET A 554 -20.48 -45.51 -6.95
C MET A 554 -20.19 -46.63 -5.94
N GLY A 555 -19.08 -46.53 -5.22
CA GLY A 555 -18.71 -47.51 -4.19
C GLY A 555 -19.77 -47.63 -3.08
N PHE A 556 -19.59 -48.59 -2.18
CA PHE A 556 -20.50 -48.80 -1.06
C PHE A 556 -20.66 -47.54 -0.20
N LYS A 557 -21.90 -47.03 -0.08
CA LYS A 557 -22.21 -45.90 0.79
C LYS A 557 -22.03 -46.30 2.26
N ARG A 558 -21.04 -45.72 2.94
CA ARG A 558 -20.92 -45.79 4.41
C ARG A 558 -21.78 -44.68 5.03
N LEU A 559 -22.97 -45.04 5.51
CA LEU A 559 -23.87 -44.09 6.19
C LEU A 559 -23.19 -43.44 7.39
N VAL A 560 -23.51 -42.16 7.63
CA VAL A 560 -23.13 -41.42 8.83
C VAL A 560 -24.34 -41.44 9.76
N SER A 561 -24.16 -41.99 10.95
CA SER A 561 -25.16 -42.02 12.02
C SER A 561 -24.76 -41.08 13.16
N ASP A 562 -25.67 -40.85 14.10
CA ASP A 562 -25.39 -40.00 15.27
C ASP A 562 -24.23 -40.53 16.12
N ASN A 563 -24.07 -41.87 16.19
CA ASN A 563 -22.98 -42.53 16.92
C ASN A 563 -21.65 -42.58 16.14
N THR A 564 -21.58 -42.02 14.93
CA THR A 564 -20.35 -42.02 14.13
C THR A 564 -19.32 -41.10 14.78
N PRO A 565 -18.10 -41.59 15.11
CA PRO A 565 -17.04 -40.74 15.66
C PRO A 565 -16.70 -39.58 14.72
N ARG A 566 -16.51 -38.37 15.27
CA ARG A 566 -16.25 -37.15 14.50
C ARG A 566 -15.01 -36.42 15.01
N LEU A 567 -14.28 -35.80 14.10
CA LEU A 567 -13.31 -34.76 14.39
C LEU A 567 -14.02 -33.41 14.28
N ILE A 568 -14.02 -32.63 15.35
CA ILE A 568 -14.69 -31.32 15.39
C ILE A 568 -13.63 -30.23 15.30
N LEU A 569 -13.78 -29.36 14.31
CA LEU A 569 -13.01 -28.13 14.17
C LEU A 569 -13.93 -26.99 14.57
N GLU A 570 -13.61 -26.28 15.66
CA GLU A 570 -14.45 -25.19 16.19
C GLU A 570 -13.77 -23.84 15.97
N GLY A 571 -14.57 -22.85 15.55
CA GLY A 571 -14.17 -21.46 15.48
C GLY A 571 -12.99 -21.16 14.56
N ALA A 572 -12.91 -21.81 13.40
CA ALA A 572 -11.84 -21.58 12.44
C ALA A 572 -11.96 -20.19 11.79
N ARG A 573 -10.90 -19.38 11.96
CA ARG A 573 -10.86 -17.95 11.58
C ARG A 573 -9.64 -17.58 10.73
N GLU A 574 -8.85 -18.55 10.30
CA GLU A 574 -7.63 -18.28 9.53
C GLU A 574 -7.99 -17.81 8.12
N HIS A 575 -7.24 -16.83 7.61
CA HIS A 575 -7.42 -16.23 6.28
C HIS A 575 -8.84 -15.68 6.03
N ASN A 576 -9.62 -16.37 5.19
CA ASN A 576 -10.97 -15.97 4.80
C ASN A 576 -12.08 -16.77 5.50
N LEU A 577 -11.73 -17.65 6.44
CA LEU A 577 -12.70 -18.39 7.24
C LEU A 577 -13.40 -17.48 8.24
N GLN A 578 -14.72 -17.60 8.33
CA GLN A 578 -15.58 -16.77 9.17
C GLN A 578 -16.15 -17.57 10.34
N ASP A 579 -15.30 -17.83 11.34
CA ASP A 579 -15.67 -18.56 12.57
C ASP A 579 -16.34 -19.92 12.28
N VAL A 580 -15.75 -20.66 11.34
CA VAL A 580 -16.34 -21.89 10.81
C VAL A 580 -16.20 -23.01 11.83
N THR A 581 -17.32 -23.67 12.13
CA THR A 581 -17.35 -24.91 12.91
C THR A 581 -17.82 -26.05 12.02
N VAL A 582 -17.02 -27.11 11.93
CA VAL A 582 -17.27 -28.24 11.02
C VAL A 582 -16.89 -29.58 11.68
N GLU A 583 -17.68 -30.61 11.38
CA GLU A 583 -17.48 -31.95 11.88
C GLU A 583 -17.12 -32.92 10.75
N PHE A 584 -16.00 -33.62 10.89
CA PHE A 584 -15.54 -34.61 9.92
C PHE A 584 -15.78 -36.03 10.45
N PRO A 585 -16.61 -36.85 9.80
CA PRO A 585 -16.83 -38.22 10.24
C PRO A 585 -15.58 -39.07 10.01
N LEU A 586 -15.13 -39.76 11.05
CA LEU A 586 -13.92 -40.58 11.01
C LEU A 586 -14.14 -41.90 10.24
N GLN A 587 -13.02 -42.54 9.88
CA GLN A 587 -12.97 -43.87 9.22
C GLN A 587 -13.71 -43.93 7.87
N ARG A 588 -13.77 -42.80 7.17
CA ARG A 588 -14.41 -42.65 5.87
C ARG A 588 -13.55 -41.76 4.97
N LEU A 589 -13.74 -41.91 3.66
CA LEU A 589 -13.22 -40.94 2.69
C LEU A 589 -14.13 -39.71 2.73
N VAL A 590 -13.63 -38.61 3.30
CA VAL A 590 -14.35 -37.34 3.35
C VAL A 590 -13.74 -36.41 2.30
N CYS A 591 -14.57 -35.94 1.37
CA CYS A 591 -14.15 -35.00 0.34
C CYS A 591 -14.56 -33.58 0.75
N VAL A 592 -13.58 -32.68 0.89
CA VAL A 592 -13.81 -31.25 1.10
C VAL A 592 -13.83 -30.56 -0.26
N THR A 593 -15.01 -30.10 -0.68
CA THR A 593 -15.22 -29.48 -1.99
C THR A 593 -15.58 -27.99 -1.86
N GLY A 594 -15.47 -27.27 -2.98
CA GLY A 594 -15.72 -25.83 -3.06
C GLY A 594 -14.85 -25.16 -4.11
N VAL A 595 -15.20 -23.94 -4.48
CA VAL A 595 -14.51 -23.15 -5.51
C VAL A 595 -13.08 -22.76 -5.09
N SER A 596 -12.19 -22.49 -6.03
CA SER A 596 -10.83 -22.01 -5.70
C SER A 596 -10.92 -20.71 -4.87
N GLY A 597 -10.12 -20.61 -3.81
CA GLY A 597 -10.19 -19.48 -2.86
C GLY A 597 -11.21 -19.63 -1.71
N SER A 598 -12.00 -20.71 -1.65
CA SER A 598 -13.00 -20.89 -0.57
C SER A 598 -12.45 -21.26 0.82
N GLY A 599 -11.13 -21.33 1.01
CA GLY A 599 -10.53 -21.71 2.29
C GLY A 599 -10.49 -23.23 2.56
N LYS A 600 -10.34 -24.07 1.52
CA LYS A 600 -10.22 -25.54 1.67
C LYS A 600 -8.85 -26.01 2.18
N SER A 601 -7.81 -25.26 1.83
CA SER A 601 -6.42 -25.46 2.28
C SER A 601 -6.19 -24.68 3.56
#